data_AF-U7L936-F1
#
_entry.id   AF-U7L936-F1
#
_cell.length_a   1.000
_cell.length_b   1.000
_cell.length_c   1.000
_cell.angle_alpha   90.00
_cell.angle_beta   90.00
_cell.angle_gamma   90.00
#
_symmetry.space_group_name_H-M   'P 1'
#
loop_
_entity.id
_entity.type
_entity.pdbx_description
1 polymer ?
#
loop_
_entity_poly.entity_id
_entity_poly.type
_entity_poly.pdbx_seq_one_letter_code
_entity_poly.pdbx_strand_id
1 'polypeptide(L)'
;MSSNCKLSSLLASNENAWKFERQCRTLIEARNAETWGRKMRDVQVKCFFGATGTGKTRSALESADWADIYRATHYNSGAFDGYDAHDVLILDEFRGQLPVSQLLTMSDPYPCKLAARYADRQAAYTSLYLLSNDGPWDWYPSATEETKRALCRRFPEVREFTSVGKSRVLEKEEVLERMLDSKLASAVVIKSSNLARLCVHMKSCLHVNVRPHPLPKLPAPAWSLSPRRLLTA
;
A
#
# COMPACT_ATOMS: atom_id res chain seq x y z
N MET A 1 9.15 4.34 -34.08
CA MET A 1 9.96 3.33 -33.36
C MET A 1 10.74 4.05 -32.28
N SER A 2 10.15 4.23 -31.09
CA SER A 2 10.85 4.87 -29.98
C SER A 2 11.49 3.76 -29.14
N SER A 3 12.63 3.27 -29.60
CA SER A 3 13.44 2.35 -28.80
C SER A 3 13.81 3.10 -27.52
N ASN A 4 13.42 2.56 -26.38
CA ASN A 4 13.71 3.11 -25.06
C ASN A 4 15.23 3.00 -24.82
N CYS A 5 16.00 3.91 -25.43
CA CYS A 5 17.46 3.87 -25.41
C CYS A 5 17.92 4.25 -24.00
N LYS A 6 18.49 3.28 -23.28
CA LYS A 6 19.11 3.44 -21.97
C LYS A 6 20.51 4.02 -22.11
N LEU A 7 20.99 4.71 -21.08
CA LEU A 7 22.33 5.31 -21.13
C LEU A 7 23.41 4.23 -21.32
N SER A 8 23.26 3.07 -20.66
CA SER A 8 24.18 1.95 -20.76
C SER A 8 24.31 1.41 -22.20
N SER A 9 23.19 1.25 -22.90
CA SER A 9 23.18 0.79 -24.30
C SER A 9 23.86 1.81 -25.24
N LEU A 10 23.68 3.10 -24.97
CA LEU A 10 24.30 4.16 -25.75
C LEU A 10 25.82 4.22 -25.53
N LEU A 11 26.27 4.07 -24.28
CA LEU A 11 27.69 4.05 -23.96
C LEU A 11 28.39 2.78 -24.46
N ALA A 12 27.72 1.63 -24.40
CA ALA A 12 28.27 0.37 -24.89
C ALA A 12 28.43 0.32 -26.41
N SER A 13 27.61 1.06 -27.15
CA SER A 13 27.65 1.09 -28.63
C SER A 13 28.68 2.08 -29.19
N ASN A 14 29.22 3.00 -28.39
CA ASN A 14 30.16 4.01 -28.86
C ASN A 14 31.21 4.38 -27.79
N GLU A 15 32.46 3.96 -28.03
CA GLU A 15 33.59 4.18 -27.12
C GLU A 15 33.87 5.66 -26.82
N ASN A 16 33.49 6.60 -27.68
CA ASN A 16 33.71 8.03 -27.46
C ASN A 16 32.54 8.72 -26.73
N ALA A 17 31.42 8.02 -26.50
CA ALA A 17 30.22 8.61 -25.92
C ALA A 17 30.37 9.00 -24.44
N TRP A 18 31.35 8.43 -23.70
CA TRP A 18 31.59 8.77 -22.30
C TRP A 18 31.85 10.27 -22.10
N LYS A 19 32.46 10.96 -23.08
CA LYS A 19 32.72 12.41 -23.04
C LYS A 19 31.43 13.25 -22.94
N PHE A 20 30.31 12.68 -23.36
CA PHE A 20 29.01 13.33 -23.40
C PHE A 20 28.01 12.73 -22.41
N GLU A 21 28.47 11.94 -21.43
CA GLU A 21 27.58 11.21 -20.51
C GLU A 21 26.54 12.13 -19.87
N ARG A 22 26.96 13.31 -19.41
CA ARG A 22 26.06 14.28 -18.76
C ARG A 22 24.97 14.76 -19.72
N GLN A 23 25.33 15.12 -20.95
CA GLN A 23 24.38 15.56 -21.97
C GLN A 23 23.42 14.43 -22.35
N CYS A 24 23.93 13.21 -22.55
CA CYS A 24 23.12 12.03 -22.83
C CYS A 24 22.12 11.76 -21.70
N ARG A 25 22.56 11.81 -20.44
CA ARG A 25 21.69 11.64 -19.28
C ARG A 25 20.59 12.68 -19.24
N THR A 26 20.92 13.96 -19.42
CA THR A 26 19.92 15.05 -19.48
C THR A 26 18.89 14.83 -20.59
N LEU A 27 19.33 14.42 -21.78
CA LEU A 27 18.44 14.14 -22.92
C LEU A 27 17.51 12.95 -22.64
N ILE A 28 18.04 11.87 -22.05
CA ILE A 28 17.25 10.68 -21.69
C ILE A 28 16.20 11.06 -20.64
N GLU A 29 16.56 11.82 -19.60
CA GLU A 29 15.60 12.26 -18.60
C GLU A 29 14.52 13.17 -19.19
N ALA A 30 14.89 14.11 -20.05
CA ALA A 30 13.91 14.96 -20.76
C ALA A 30 12.97 14.12 -21.63
N ARG A 31 13.48 13.13 -22.37
CA ARG A 31 12.68 12.18 -23.15
C ARG A 31 11.74 11.37 -22.27
N ASN A 32 12.23 10.86 -21.14
CA ASN A 32 11.44 10.06 -20.22
C ASN A 32 10.31 10.89 -19.61
N ALA A 33 10.61 12.12 -19.16
CA ALA A 33 9.61 13.07 -18.67
C ALA A 33 8.55 13.40 -19.73
N GLU A 34 8.95 13.61 -20.98
CA GLU A 34 8.02 13.86 -22.09
C GLU A 34 7.09 12.66 -22.35
N THR A 35 7.66 11.45 -22.33
CA THR A 35 6.97 10.22 -22.71
C THR A 35 6.06 9.70 -21.60
N TRP A 36 6.53 9.73 -20.35
CA TRP A 36 5.87 9.11 -19.20
C TRP A 36 5.26 10.12 -18.24
N GLY A 37 5.67 11.39 -18.31
CA GLY A 37 5.12 12.47 -17.47
C GLY A 37 3.75 12.99 -17.93
N ARG A 38 3.27 12.58 -19.11
CA ARG A 38 2.07 13.15 -19.76
C ARG A 38 0.94 12.14 -20.03
N LYS A 39 1.08 10.88 -19.61
CA LYS A 39 0.10 9.83 -19.86
C LYS A 39 -0.20 9.03 -18.60
N MET A 40 -1.43 8.53 -18.45
CA MET A 40 -1.73 7.56 -17.41
C MET A 40 -0.85 6.31 -17.60
N ARG A 41 -0.40 5.77 -16.47
CA ARG A 41 0.40 4.55 -16.39
C ARG A 41 -0.53 3.37 -16.13
N ASP A 42 -0.25 2.25 -16.79
CA ASP A 42 -0.88 0.97 -16.48
C ASP A 42 -0.01 0.23 -15.45
N VAL A 43 -0.19 0.57 -14.17
CA VAL A 43 0.63 0.05 -13.08
C VAL A 43 -0.07 -1.12 -12.40
N GLN A 44 0.57 -2.28 -12.39
CA GLN A 44 0.16 -3.45 -11.63
C GLN A 44 1.03 -3.62 -10.39
N VAL A 45 0.42 -3.51 -9.21
CA VAL A 45 1.13 -3.70 -7.94
C VAL A 45 0.97 -5.13 -7.44
N LYS A 46 2.09 -5.79 -7.15
CA LYS A 46 2.14 -7.15 -6.63
C LYS A 46 2.83 -7.17 -5.29
N CYS A 47 2.09 -7.51 -4.23
CA CYS A 47 2.62 -7.62 -2.88
C CYS A 47 2.96 -9.07 -2.56
N PHE A 48 4.24 -9.39 -2.41
CA PHE A 48 4.71 -10.73 -2.05
C PHE A 48 5.25 -10.70 -0.63
N PHE A 49 4.64 -11.46 0.27
CA PHE A 49 5.06 -11.54 1.67
C PHE A 49 5.15 -12.98 2.16
N GLY A 50 5.84 -13.22 3.28
CA GLY A 50 6.04 -14.55 3.86
C GLY A 50 7.46 -14.73 4.42
N ALA A 51 7.80 -15.91 4.94
CA ALA A 51 9.12 -16.14 5.52
C ALA A 51 10.27 -15.97 4.51
N THR A 52 11.50 -15.73 4.98
CA THR A 52 12.70 -15.71 4.14
C THR A 52 12.95 -17.10 3.52
N GLY A 53 13.63 -17.14 2.37
CA GLY A 53 13.94 -18.41 1.69
C GLY A 53 12.76 -19.11 1.00
N THR A 54 11.55 -18.54 1.02
CA THR A 54 10.35 -19.14 0.39
C THR A 54 10.25 -18.94 -1.13
N GLY A 55 11.11 -18.08 -1.71
CA GLY A 55 11.18 -17.85 -3.16
C GLY A 55 10.56 -16.55 -3.67
N LYS A 56 10.21 -15.60 -2.78
CA LYS A 56 9.62 -14.28 -3.16
C LYS A 56 10.48 -13.53 -4.18
N THR A 57 11.74 -13.31 -3.86
CA THR A 57 12.69 -12.55 -4.69
C THR A 57 12.96 -13.25 -6.01
N ARG A 58 13.09 -14.58 -6.00
CA ARG A 58 13.24 -15.37 -7.23
C ARG A 58 12.03 -15.18 -8.15
N SER A 59 10.82 -15.32 -7.60
CA SER A 59 9.57 -15.18 -8.37
C SER A 59 9.42 -13.78 -9.00
N ALA A 60 9.88 -12.73 -8.32
CA ALA A 60 9.87 -11.37 -8.86
C ALA A 60 10.94 -11.15 -9.92
N LEU A 61 12.16 -11.67 -9.72
CA LEU A 61 13.27 -11.55 -10.66
C LEU A 61 13.05 -12.35 -11.96
N GLU A 62 12.35 -13.48 -11.88
CA GLU A 62 12.01 -14.31 -13.05
C GLU A 62 10.83 -13.75 -13.86
N SER A 63 10.22 -12.63 -13.43
CA SER A 63 9.05 -12.05 -14.09
C SER A 63 9.36 -11.21 -15.34
N ALA A 64 10.62 -10.79 -15.52
CA ALA A 64 11.07 -9.99 -16.65
C ALA A 64 12.58 -10.18 -16.89
N ASP A 65 13.09 -9.61 -17.98
CA ASP A 65 14.53 -9.57 -18.22
C ASP A 65 15.25 -8.71 -17.18
N TRP A 66 16.43 -9.16 -16.77
CA TRP A 66 17.27 -8.49 -15.77
C TRP A 66 17.58 -7.04 -16.11
N ALA A 67 17.69 -6.73 -17.40
CA ALA A 67 17.93 -5.38 -17.88
C ALA A 67 16.74 -4.43 -17.63
N ASP A 68 15.52 -4.96 -17.51
CA ASP A 68 14.27 -4.20 -17.33
C ASP A 68 13.78 -4.20 -15.88
N ILE A 69 14.57 -4.75 -14.96
CA ILE A 69 14.28 -4.78 -13.53
C ILE A 69 15.18 -3.78 -12.81
N TYR A 70 14.56 -2.88 -12.06
CA TYR A 70 15.25 -2.11 -11.03
C TYR A 70 14.85 -2.64 -9.65
N ARG A 71 15.83 -3.07 -8.85
CA ARG A 71 15.63 -3.56 -7.49
C ARG A 71 16.20 -2.58 -6.48
N ALA A 72 15.32 -1.97 -5.69
CA ALA A 72 15.68 -1.14 -4.55
C ALA A 72 15.74 -2.00 -3.28
N THR A 73 16.91 -2.07 -2.65
CA THR A 73 17.15 -2.77 -1.37
C THR A 73 17.31 -1.82 -0.19
N HIS A 74 17.40 -0.52 -0.47
CA HIS A 74 17.58 0.54 0.51
C HIS A 74 16.60 1.67 0.22
N TYR A 75 16.14 2.35 1.28
CA TYR A 75 15.07 3.35 1.21
C TYR A 75 15.53 4.75 1.66
N ASN A 76 16.82 5.06 1.52
CA ASN A 76 17.36 6.39 1.79
C ASN A 76 17.21 7.31 0.57
N SER A 77 17.70 8.55 0.66
CA SER A 77 17.60 9.55 -0.42
C SER A 77 18.19 9.13 -1.77
N GLY A 78 19.00 8.07 -1.83
CA GLY A 78 19.57 7.52 -3.07
C GLY A 78 18.94 6.20 -3.53
N ALA A 79 17.80 5.80 -2.96
CA ALA A 79 17.13 4.54 -3.28
C ALA A 79 16.83 4.36 -4.78
N PHE A 80 16.61 5.46 -5.50
CA PHE A 80 16.21 5.45 -6.92
C PHE A 80 17.25 6.08 -7.85
N ASP A 81 18.49 6.32 -7.38
CA ASP A 81 19.53 6.97 -8.19
C ASP A 81 19.84 6.20 -9.49
N GLY A 82 19.76 4.87 -9.44
CA GLY A 82 20.00 3.98 -10.58
C GLY A 82 18.77 3.65 -11.42
N TYR A 83 17.59 4.19 -11.10
CA TYR A 83 16.39 3.93 -11.89
C TYR A 83 16.46 4.65 -13.24
N ASP A 84 16.54 3.88 -14.33
CA ASP A 84 16.62 4.34 -15.73
C ASP A 84 15.45 3.80 -16.56
N ALA A 85 14.23 4.22 -16.22
CA ALA A 85 12.99 3.85 -16.91
C ALA A 85 12.77 2.33 -17.09
N HIS A 86 13.16 1.56 -16.08
CA HIS A 86 12.92 0.12 -16.01
C HIS A 86 11.41 -0.17 -15.95
N ASP A 87 10.99 -1.24 -16.64
CA ASP A 87 9.58 -1.65 -16.72
C ASP A 87 9.09 -2.27 -15.41
N VAL A 88 9.99 -2.95 -14.69
CA VAL A 88 9.71 -3.57 -13.39
C VAL A 88 10.48 -2.85 -12.28
N LEU A 89 9.75 -2.36 -11.28
CA LEU A 89 10.30 -1.83 -10.04
C LEU A 89 10.06 -2.82 -8.90
N ILE A 90 11.13 -3.28 -8.26
CA ILE A 90 11.07 -4.16 -7.08
C ILE A 90 11.54 -3.38 -5.86
N LEU A 91 10.66 -3.24 -4.87
CA LEU A 91 11.00 -2.78 -3.52
C LEU A 91 11.22 -4.01 -2.65
N ASP A 92 12.48 -4.34 -2.39
CA ASP A 92 12.85 -5.53 -1.65
C ASP A 92 13.05 -5.26 -0.16
N GLU A 93 12.77 -6.26 0.67
CA GLU A 93 12.72 -6.13 2.13
C GLU A 93 11.88 -4.93 2.61
N PHE A 94 10.79 -4.64 1.91
CA PHE A 94 9.88 -3.55 2.24
C PHE A 94 9.10 -3.84 3.51
N ARG A 95 9.11 -2.93 4.48
CA ARG A 95 8.45 -3.02 5.78
C ARG A 95 7.81 -1.68 6.17
N GLY A 96 7.36 -0.90 5.18
CA GLY A 96 6.81 0.44 5.42
C GLY A 96 7.85 1.54 5.63
N GLN A 97 9.10 1.35 5.19
CA GLN A 97 10.16 2.37 5.34
C GLN A 97 9.86 3.66 4.54
N LEU A 98 9.12 3.55 3.43
CA LEU A 98 8.66 4.71 2.66
C LEU A 98 7.42 5.33 3.31
N PRO A 99 7.26 6.65 3.32
CA PRO A 99 5.99 7.29 3.69
C PRO A 99 4.81 6.70 2.93
N VAL A 100 3.68 6.50 3.61
CA VAL A 100 2.48 5.91 2.98
C VAL A 100 1.97 6.74 1.80
N SER A 101 2.11 8.06 1.85
CA SER A 101 1.77 8.98 0.76
C SER A 101 2.64 8.74 -0.48
N GLN A 102 3.93 8.43 -0.29
CA GLN A 102 4.84 8.10 -1.38
C GLN A 102 4.46 6.75 -2.01
N LEU A 103 4.19 5.73 -1.19
CA LEU A 103 3.75 4.43 -1.71
C LEU A 103 2.43 4.54 -2.49
N LEU A 104 1.47 5.32 -1.98
CA LEU A 104 0.21 5.61 -2.67
C LEU A 104 0.45 6.29 -4.02
N THR A 105 1.37 7.26 -4.09
CA THR A 105 1.73 7.97 -5.32
C THR A 105 2.41 7.04 -6.34
N MET A 106 3.29 6.15 -5.87
CA MET A 106 3.97 5.18 -6.73
C MET A 106 2.99 4.18 -7.33
N SER A 107 2.04 3.70 -6.52
CA SER A 107 1.02 2.72 -6.91
C SER A 107 -0.18 3.29 -7.67
N ASP A 108 -0.23 4.61 -7.88
CA ASP A 108 -1.32 5.27 -8.60
C ASP A 108 -1.11 5.24 -10.12
N PRO A 109 -2.17 5.17 -10.97
CA PRO A 109 -2.04 5.35 -12.42
C PRO A 109 -1.50 6.72 -12.86
N TYR A 110 -1.53 7.78 -12.05
CA TYR A 110 -1.02 9.09 -12.48
C TYR A 110 0.52 9.10 -12.64
N PRO A 111 1.07 9.89 -13.60
CA PRO A 111 2.51 10.13 -13.69
C PRO A 111 3.10 10.58 -12.36
N CYS A 112 4.24 10.01 -11.99
CA CYS A 112 4.96 10.43 -10.79
C CYS A 112 6.46 10.42 -11.02
N LYS A 113 7.17 11.01 -10.06
CA LYS A 113 8.63 11.05 -10.03
C LYS A 113 9.13 10.29 -8.81
N LEU A 114 10.25 9.59 -8.97
CA LEU A 114 10.96 8.89 -7.91
C LEU A 114 12.08 9.79 -7.39
N ALA A 115 12.07 10.05 -6.08
CA ALA A 115 13.06 10.91 -5.44
C ALA A 115 14.46 10.27 -5.52
N ALA A 116 15.42 11.02 -6.06
CA ALA A 116 16.82 10.62 -6.16
C ALA A 116 17.71 11.80 -5.72
N ARG A 117 18.98 11.54 -5.40
CA ARG A 117 19.86 12.54 -4.76
C ARG A 117 20.11 13.77 -5.62
N TYR A 118 20.36 13.55 -6.90
CA TYR A 118 20.80 14.61 -7.82
C TYR A 118 19.67 15.14 -8.70
N ALA A 119 18.77 14.26 -9.10
CA ALA A 119 17.60 14.59 -9.89
C ALA A 119 16.57 13.49 -9.73
N ASP A 120 15.32 13.89 -9.58
CA ASP A 120 14.20 12.94 -9.59
C ASP A 120 14.16 12.18 -10.91
N ARG A 121 13.80 10.89 -10.83
CA ARG A 121 13.63 10.04 -12.01
C ARG A 121 12.17 9.94 -12.39
N GLN A 122 11.86 10.10 -13.67
CA GLN A 122 10.49 9.89 -14.16
C GLN A 122 10.10 8.42 -14.03
N ALA A 123 9.02 8.10 -13.31
CA ALA A 123 8.52 6.73 -13.21
C ALA A 123 7.97 6.25 -14.57
N ALA A 124 8.47 5.11 -15.05
CA ALA A 124 8.07 4.48 -16.31
C ALA A 124 7.68 3.00 -16.15
N TYR A 125 7.73 2.45 -14.93
CA TYR A 125 7.41 1.06 -14.65
C TYR A 125 5.91 0.79 -14.86
N THR A 126 5.62 -0.41 -15.34
CA THR A 126 4.27 -0.98 -15.44
C THR A 126 4.02 -2.00 -14.33
N SER A 127 5.08 -2.59 -13.76
CA SER A 127 4.99 -3.53 -12.66
C SER A 127 5.72 -3.03 -11.42
N LEU A 128 5.02 -2.98 -10.28
CA LEU A 128 5.58 -2.63 -8.98
C LEU A 128 5.47 -3.83 -8.02
N TYR A 129 6.60 -4.45 -7.69
CA TYR A 129 6.67 -5.54 -6.71
C TYR A 129 7.07 -5.00 -5.34
N LEU A 130 6.28 -5.36 -4.32
CA LEU A 130 6.58 -5.10 -2.92
C LEU A 130 6.92 -6.43 -2.26
N LEU A 131 8.20 -6.66 -1.95
CA LEU A 131 8.65 -7.90 -1.32
C LEU A 131 8.88 -7.65 0.17
N SER A 132 8.21 -8.42 1.02
CA SER A 132 8.31 -8.27 2.47
C SER A 132 8.40 -9.61 3.19
N ASN A 133 8.86 -9.58 4.42
CA ASN A 133 8.63 -10.67 5.36
C ASN A 133 7.31 -10.51 6.11
N ASP A 134 6.85 -9.26 6.25
CA ASP A 134 5.69 -8.87 7.04
C ASP A 134 4.50 -8.60 6.09
N GLY A 135 3.28 -8.85 6.55
CA GLY A 135 2.09 -8.62 5.74
C GLY A 135 1.81 -7.13 5.51
N PRO A 136 1.07 -6.75 4.45
CA PRO A 136 0.81 -5.35 4.16
C PRO A 136 -0.03 -4.62 5.22
N TRP A 137 -0.71 -5.36 6.10
CA TRP A 137 -1.43 -4.85 7.27
C TRP A 137 -0.51 -4.41 8.43
N ASP A 138 0.75 -4.85 8.43
CA ASP A 138 1.75 -4.54 9.46
C ASP A 138 2.65 -3.34 9.10
N TRP A 139 2.69 -2.93 7.82
CA TRP A 139 3.62 -1.89 7.35
C TRP A 139 3.32 -0.48 7.90
N TYR A 140 2.04 -0.15 8.10
CA TYR A 140 1.60 1.17 8.54
C TYR A 140 0.58 1.09 9.68
N PRO A 141 1.00 0.70 10.89
CA PRO A 141 0.08 0.49 12.02
C PRO A 141 -0.65 1.78 12.45
N SER A 142 -0.02 2.94 12.26
CA SER A 142 -0.58 4.26 12.59
C SER A 142 -1.44 4.88 11.48
N ALA A 143 -1.57 4.23 10.32
CA ALA A 143 -2.37 4.77 9.22
C ALA A 143 -3.87 4.70 9.53
N THR A 144 -4.62 5.69 9.02
CA THR A 144 -6.07 5.72 9.13
C THR A 144 -6.73 4.62 8.30
N GLU A 145 -7.99 4.29 8.60
CA GLU A 145 -8.74 3.29 7.85
C GLU A 145 -8.91 3.68 6.37
N GLU A 146 -9.10 4.97 6.09
CA GLU A 146 -9.21 5.50 4.72
C GLU A 146 -7.92 5.26 3.93
N THR A 147 -6.77 5.46 4.59
CA THR A 147 -5.45 5.25 4.02
C THR A 147 -5.21 3.77 3.73
N LYS A 148 -5.55 2.89 4.67
CA LYS A 148 -5.48 1.42 4.50
C LYS A 148 -6.37 0.94 3.35
N ARG A 149 -7.62 1.43 3.27
CA ARG A 149 -8.52 1.17 2.13
C ARG A 149 -7.93 1.69 0.81
N ALA A 150 -7.26 2.85 0.82
CA ALA A 150 -6.61 3.40 -0.37
C ALA A 150 -5.46 2.52 -0.87
N LEU A 151 -4.65 1.95 0.03
CA LEU A 151 -3.63 0.97 -0.31
C LEU A 151 -4.22 -0.32 -0.85
N CYS A 152 -5.19 -0.90 -0.13
CA CYS A 152 -5.83 -2.16 -0.53
C CYS A 152 -6.41 -2.12 -1.95
N ARG A 153 -7.04 -0.99 -2.33
CA ARG A 153 -7.57 -0.81 -3.70
C ARG A 153 -6.49 -0.88 -4.78
N ARG A 154 -5.28 -0.43 -4.47
CA ARG A 154 -4.13 -0.37 -5.39
C ARG A 154 -3.30 -1.65 -5.41
N PHE A 155 -3.60 -2.63 -4.56
CA PHE A 155 -2.96 -3.94 -4.56
C PHE A 155 -3.86 -4.95 -5.26
N PRO A 156 -3.79 -5.07 -6.60
CA PRO A 156 -4.57 -6.07 -7.34
C PRO A 156 -4.19 -7.49 -6.95
N GLU A 157 -2.92 -7.74 -6.62
CA GLU A 157 -2.43 -9.05 -6.22
C GLU A 157 -1.65 -8.97 -4.91
N VAL A 158 -2.10 -9.72 -3.91
CA VAL A 158 -1.38 -9.94 -2.66
C VAL A 158 -1.16 -11.44 -2.51
N ARG A 159 0.11 -11.86 -2.46
CA ARG A 159 0.52 -13.25 -2.48
C ARG A 159 1.32 -13.59 -1.23
N GLU A 160 0.86 -14.60 -0.51
CA GLU A 160 1.53 -15.17 0.66
C GLU A 160 2.39 -16.36 0.25
N PHE A 161 3.66 -16.33 0.59
CA PHE A 161 4.61 -17.41 0.42
C PHE A 161 4.74 -18.20 1.73
N THR A 162 4.10 -19.37 1.79
CA THR A 162 4.03 -20.19 3.01
C THR A 162 5.24 -21.09 3.18
N SER A 163 5.77 -21.64 2.08
CA SER A 163 6.97 -22.50 2.08
C SER A 163 7.67 -22.44 0.73
N VAL A 164 8.84 -23.08 0.62
CA VAL A 164 9.64 -23.07 -0.62
C VAL A 164 8.79 -23.52 -1.81
N GLY A 165 8.56 -22.61 -2.75
CA GLY A 165 7.79 -22.88 -3.98
C GLY A 165 6.28 -23.00 -3.79
N LYS A 166 5.75 -22.83 -2.58
CA LYS A 166 4.30 -22.78 -2.34
C LYS A 166 3.88 -21.37 -1.98
N SER A 167 2.94 -20.85 -2.75
CA SER A 167 2.34 -19.53 -2.52
C SER A 167 0.84 -19.58 -2.77
N ARG A 168 0.07 -18.77 -2.06
CA ARG A 168 -1.35 -18.52 -2.32
C ARG A 168 -1.60 -17.04 -2.58
N VAL A 169 -2.48 -16.74 -3.52
CA VAL A 169 -3.00 -15.38 -3.70
C VAL A 169 -4.14 -15.20 -2.71
N LEU A 170 -4.17 -14.08 -2.01
CA LEU A 170 -5.23 -13.72 -1.08
C LEU A 170 -6.33 -12.96 -1.82
N GLU A 171 -7.58 -13.22 -1.44
CA GLU A 171 -8.72 -12.45 -1.93
C GLU A 171 -8.69 -11.03 -1.38
N LYS A 172 -9.23 -10.07 -2.15
CA LYS A 172 -9.18 -8.65 -1.76
C LYS A 172 -9.92 -8.37 -0.45
N GLU A 173 -11.01 -9.07 -0.20
CA GLU A 173 -11.81 -8.96 1.02
C GLU A 173 -11.00 -9.41 2.24
N GLU A 174 -10.27 -10.53 2.13
CA GLU A 174 -9.39 -11.04 3.17
C GLU A 174 -8.24 -10.05 3.48
N VAL A 175 -7.63 -9.48 2.43
CA VAL A 175 -6.58 -8.46 2.59
C VAL A 175 -7.13 -7.24 3.32
N LEU A 176 -8.32 -6.77 2.90
CA LEU A 176 -8.94 -5.60 3.49
C LEU A 176 -9.28 -5.83 4.96
N GLU A 177 -9.91 -6.96 5.29
CA GLU A 177 -10.25 -7.33 6.68
C GLU A 177 -9.00 -7.30 7.57
N ARG A 178 -7.92 -7.96 7.15
CA ARG A 178 -6.64 -7.96 7.90
C ARG A 178 -6.04 -6.57 8.06
N MET A 179 -6.14 -5.71 7.04
CA MET A 179 -5.66 -4.34 7.12
C MET A 179 -6.42 -3.52 8.17
N LEU A 180 -7.74 -3.67 8.26
CA LEU A 180 -8.58 -2.93 9.21
C LEU A 180 -8.44 -3.51 10.64
N ASP A 181 -8.32 -4.84 10.75
CA ASP A 181 -8.28 -5.57 12.01
C ASP A 181 -6.96 -5.45 12.78
N SER A 182 -5.89 -4.88 12.20
CA SER A 182 -4.61 -4.71 12.90
C SER A 182 -4.70 -3.86 14.19
N LYS A 183 -5.83 -3.17 14.41
CA LYS A 183 -6.18 -2.53 15.69
C LYS A 183 -6.56 -3.54 16.80
N LEU A 184 -7.16 -4.69 16.47
CA LEU A 184 -7.51 -5.72 17.46
C LEU A 184 -6.27 -6.43 18.02
N ALA A 185 -5.23 -6.64 17.22
CA ALA A 185 -3.98 -7.25 17.70
C ALA A 185 -3.27 -6.38 18.75
N SER A 186 -3.30 -5.05 18.58
CA SER A 186 -2.72 -4.10 19.56
C SER A 186 -3.58 -3.96 20.83
N ALA A 187 -4.91 -4.12 20.72
CA ALA A 187 -5.83 -4.04 21.87
C ALA A 187 -5.86 -5.32 22.72
N VAL A 188 -5.56 -6.49 22.14
CA VAL A 188 -5.54 -7.78 22.85
C VAL A 188 -4.36 -7.89 23.82
N VAL A 189 -3.20 -7.31 23.49
CA VAL A 189 -2.01 -7.29 24.37
C VAL A 189 -2.27 -6.51 25.68
N ILE A 190 -3.17 -5.52 25.67
CA ILE A 190 -3.54 -4.75 26.87
C ILE A 190 -4.56 -5.50 27.74
N LYS A 191 -5.32 -6.45 27.18
CA LYS A 191 -6.30 -7.24 27.95
C LYS A 191 -5.69 -8.49 28.60
N SER A 192 -4.60 -9.05 28.08
CA SER A 192 -3.99 -10.27 28.64
C SER A 192 -3.23 -10.04 29.96
N SER A 193 -2.86 -8.80 30.32
CA SER A 193 -2.19 -8.50 31.60
C SER A 193 -3.16 -8.20 32.77
N ASN A 194 -4.44 -7.92 32.50
CA ASN A 194 -5.43 -7.60 33.54
C ASN A 194 -6.53 -8.67 33.74
N LEU A 195 -6.57 -9.74 32.95
CA LEU A 195 -7.56 -10.81 33.10
C LEU A 195 -7.21 -11.87 34.15
N ALA A 196 -5.97 -11.91 34.64
CA ALA A 196 -5.57 -12.86 35.70
C ALA A 196 -5.95 -12.43 37.13
N ARG A 197 -6.43 -11.18 37.35
CA ARG A 197 -6.83 -10.67 38.68
C ARG A 197 -8.34 -10.57 38.91
N LEU A 198 -9.17 -10.74 37.88
CA LEU A 198 -10.63 -10.56 38.02
C LEU A 198 -11.42 -11.87 38.16
N CYS A 199 -10.77 -13.04 38.16
CA CYS A 199 -11.46 -14.34 38.15
C CYS A 199 -11.66 -15.00 39.53
N VAL A 200 -11.26 -14.35 40.65
CA VAL A 200 -11.36 -14.93 42.01
C VAL A 200 -12.44 -14.27 42.88
N HIS A 201 -13.31 -13.40 42.35
CA HIS A 201 -14.33 -12.72 43.19
C HIS A 201 -15.79 -12.71 42.70
N MET A 202 -16.16 -13.51 41.71
CA MET A 202 -17.56 -13.64 41.26
C MET A 202 -18.16 -15.04 41.49
N LYS A 203 -17.91 -15.65 42.66
CA LYS A 203 -18.57 -16.89 43.10
C LYS A 203 -19.34 -16.77 44.42
N SER A 204 -19.82 -15.58 44.75
CA SER A 204 -20.82 -15.37 45.79
C SER A 204 -21.83 -14.35 45.28
N CYS A 205 -23.11 -14.55 45.61
CA CYS A 205 -24.25 -13.70 45.24
C CYS A 205 -25.00 -14.05 43.94
N LEU A 206 -25.35 -15.33 43.76
CA LEU A 206 -26.65 -15.66 43.15
C LEU A 206 -27.61 -15.95 44.31
N HIS A 207 -28.50 -15.01 44.62
CA HIS A 207 -29.84 -15.18 45.22
C HIS A 207 -30.41 -13.78 45.52
N VAL A 208 -30.91 -13.08 44.50
CA VAL A 208 -31.89 -11.99 44.74
C VAL A 208 -33.02 -12.14 43.73
N ASN A 209 -34.17 -12.51 44.27
CA ASN A 209 -35.45 -12.69 43.59
C ASN A 209 -36.06 -11.31 43.33
N VAL A 210 -36.12 -10.85 42.08
CA VAL A 210 -36.69 -9.53 41.73
C VAL A 210 -38.06 -9.75 41.06
N ARG A 211 -39.13 -9.30 41.73
CA ARG A 211 -40.49 -9.28 41.18
C ARG A 211 -40.63 -8.18 40.12
N PRO A 212 -41.47 -8.35 39.07
CA PRO A 212 -41.63 -7.35 38.03
C PRO A 212 -42.41 -6.12 38.51
N HIS A 213 -41.87 -4.93 38.28
CA HIS A 213 -42.57 -3.65 38.44
C HIS A 213 -43.35 -3.29 37.16
N PRO A 214 -44.56 -2.69 37.26
CA PRO A 214 -45.34 -2.28 36.10
C PRO A 214 -44.82 -0.98 35.48
N LEU A 215 -44.85 -0.91 34.15
CA LEU A 215 -44.43 0.25 33.34
C LEU A 215 -45.42 1.43 33.45
N PRO A 216 -44.94 2.68 33.45
CA PRO A 216 -45.80 3.87 33.47
C PRO A 216 -46.41 4.17 32.08
N LYS A 217 -47.67 4.61 32.06
CA LYS A 217 -48.41 5.01 30.85
C LYS A 217 -48.04 6.44 30.43
N LEU A 218 -47.68 6.62 29.16
CA LEU A 218 -47.46 7.93 28.54
C LEU A 218 -48.80 8.62 28.19
N PRO A 219 -48.94 9.94 28.39
CA PRO A 219 -50.16 10.68 28.00
C PRO A 219 -50.20 10.99 26.51
N ALA A 220 -51.42 11.01 25.95
CA ALA A 220 -51.70 11.28 24.54
C ALA A 220 -51.51 12.78 24.17
N PRO A 221 -51.11 13.10 22.92
CA PRO A 221 -50.87 14.47 22.50
C PRO A 221 -52.17 15.24 22.19
N ALA A 222 -52.27 16.46 22.73
CA ALA A 222 -53.35 17.41 22.49
C ALA A 222 -52.84 18.63 21.73
N TRP A 223 -53.18 18.75 20.44
CA TRP A 223 -53.25 20.03 19.74
C TRP A 223 -53.97 19.88 18.39
N SER A 224 -55.28 20.11 18.44
CA SER A 224 -56.07 20.64 17.34
C SER A 224 -55.78 22.13 17.16
N LEU A 225 -55.56 22.61 15.94
CA LEU A 225 -55.83 23.99 15.51
C LEU A 225 -55.87 24.08 13.97
N SER A 226 -56.68 25.02 13.49
CA SER A 226 -57.52 25.10 12.28
C SER A 226 -56.87 25.70 11.01
N PRO A 227 -57.57 25.69 9.85
CA PRO A 227 -57.06 26.18 8.57
C PRO A 227 -57.57 27.59 8.18
N ARG A 228 -56.69 28.43 7.58
CA ARG A 228 -56.91 29.59 6.67
C ARG A 228 -55.68 30.53 6.81
N ARG A 229 -55.18 31.28 5.83
CA ARG A 229 -55.72 31.85 4.58
C ARG A 229 -54.52 32.19 3.68
N LEU A 230 -54.64 31.95 2.38
CA LEU A 230 -53.77 32.49 1.33
C LEU A 230 -54.10 33.97 1.11
N LEU A 231 -53.07 34.82 1.05
CA LEU A 231 -53.10 36.15 0.42
C LEU A 231 -51.69 36.45 -0.11
N THR A 232 -51.54 36.55 -1.42
CA THR A 232 -50.54 37.39 -2.10
C THR A 232 -51.18 37.91 -3.38
N ALA A 233 -51.11 39.23 -3.53
CA ALA A 233 -51.28 39.98 -4.76
C ALA A 233 -49.90 40.47 -5.20
#